data_AF-A0A5A7N8A4-F1
#
_entry.id   AF-A0A5A7N8A4-F1
#
_cell.length_a   1.000
_cell.length_b   1.000
_cell.length_c   1.000
_cell.angle_alpha   90.00
_cell.angle_beta   90.00
_cell.angle_gamma   90.00
#
_symmetry.space_group_name_H-M   'P 1'
#
loop_
_entity.id
_entity.type
_entity.pdbx_description
1 polymer ?
#
loop_
_entity_poly.entity_id
_entity_poly.type
_entity_poly.pdbx_seq_one_letter_code
_entity_poly.pdbx_strand_id
1 'polypeptide(L)'
;MLILMSASVLIWFLGFVGFSWFIPRSQPIALLNPVDGIIVFTGSAGRIQAGITALEQGLGQRLLISGVNSDLSSDVIRSAIGGKDELARCCIDLGRMARDTEGNALEAINWARHRDYDKILVITADWHMRRSLIELNRHAHG
;
A
#
# COMPACT_ATOMS: atom_id res chain seq x y z
N MET A 1 24.45 -19.36 33.98
CA MET A 1 23.16 -19.71 33.35
C MET A 1 22.14 -18.58 33.45
N LEU A 2 21.72 -18.17 34.66
CA LEU A 2 20.68 -17.14 34.86
C LEU A 2 21.02 -15.78 34.23
N ILE A 3 22.24 -15.26 34.45
CA ILE A 3 22.69 -13.98 33.90
C ILE A 3 22.64 -13.96 32.36
N LEU A 4 23.08 -15.07 31.72
CA LEU A 4 23.03 -15.20 30.26
C LEU A 4 21.60 -15.23 29.74
N MET A 5 20.69 -15.94 30.44
CA MET A 5 19.27 -15.95 30.06
C MET A 5 18.64 -14.57 30.24
N SER A 6 18.90 -13.88 31.34
CA SER A 6 18.42 -12.52 31.58
C SER A 6 18.94 -11.53 30.54
N ALA A 7 20.22 -11.63 30.16
CA ALA A 7 20.81 -10.79 29.12
C ALA A 7 20.16 -11.04 27.74
N SER A 8 19.96 -12.30 27.37
CA SER A 8 19.28 -12.65 26.10
C SER A 8 17.84 -12.14 26.05
N VAL A 9 17.08 -12.28 27.15
CA VAL A 9 15.72 -11.73 27.25
C VAL A 9 15.73 -10.22 27.15
N LEU A 10 16.68 -9.54 27.81
CA LEU A 10 16.80 -8.09 27.75
C LEU A 10 17.14 -7.61 26.33
N ILE A 11 18.10 -8.24 25.65
CA ILE A 11 18.46 -7.92 24.26
C ILE A 11 17.25 -8.10 23.33
N TRP A 12 16.54 -9.23 23.47
CA TRP A 12 15.33 -9.48 22.69
C TRP A 12 14.25 -8.42 22.95
N PHE A 13 14.01 -8.07 24.21
CA PHE A 13 13.01 -7.06 24.59
C PHE A 13 13.37 -5.66 24.06
N LEU A 14 14.63 -5.24 24.19
CA LEU A 14 15.11 -3.98 23.62
C LEU A 14 15.00 -3.97 22.10
N GLY A 15 15.30 -5.09 21.43
CA GLY A 15 15.10 -5.26 19.99
C GLY A 15 13.63 -5.13 19.59
N PHE A 16 12.72 -5.73 20.36
CA PHE A 16 11.27 -5.62 20.15
C PHE A 16 10.73 -4.20 20.36
N VAL A 17 11.17 -3.51 21.42
CA VAL A 17 10.83 -2.11 21.67
C VAL A 17 11.34 -1.22 20.53
N GLY A 18 12.59 -1.42 20.11
CA GLY A 18 13.17 -0.74 18.95
C GLY A 18 12.34 -0.96 17.70
N PHE A 19 12.06 -2.21 17.33
CA PHE A 19 11.20 -2.53 16.19
C PHE A 19 9.85 -1.82 16.24
N SER A 20 9.15 -1.89 17.38
CA SER A 20 7.83 -1.27 17.57
C SER A 20 7.89 0.25 17.41
N TRP A 21 8.97 0.89 17.85
CA TRP A 21 9.18 2.32 17.68
C TRP A 21 9.41 2.74 16.22
N PHE A 22 9.98 1.86 15.41
CA PHE A 22 10.27 2.12 13.99
C PHE A 22 9.13 1.73 13.04
N ILE A 23 8.00 1.22 13.53
CA ILE A 23 6.80 1.03 12.68
C ILE A 23 6.31 2.41 12.23
N PRO A 24 6.24 2.69 10.92
CA PRO A 24 5.75 3.96 10.43
C PRO A 24 4.33 4.22 10.95
N ARG A 25 4.10 5.39 11.55
CA ARG A 25 2.76 5.80 11.94
C ARG A 25 1.94 6.08 10.68
N SER A 26 0.75 5.51 10.60
CA SER A 26 -0.21 5.86 9.57
C SER A 26 -0.60 7.34 9.70
N GLN A 27 -0.67 8.02 8.57
CA GLN A 27 -1.19 9.39 8.53
C GLN A 27 -2.69 9.35 8.18
N PRO A 28 -3.52 10.13 8.88
CA PRO A 28 -4.90 10.34 8.47
C PRO A 28 -4.93 10.89 7.04
N ILE A 29 -5.79 10.32 6.20
CA ILE A 29 -5.98 10.73 4.79
C ILE A 29 -6.26 12.25 4.69
N ALA A 30 -7.04 12.79 5.63
CA ALA A 30 -7.40 14.21 5.71
C ALA A 30 -6.21 15.17 5.90
N LEU A 31 -5.02 14.68 6.25
CA LEU A 31 -3.82 15.49 6.42
C LEU A 31 -2.86 15.42 5.21
N LEU A 32 -3.20 14.63 4.18
CA LEU A 32 -2.36 14.44 3.01
C LEU A 32 -2.61 15.55 1.99
N ASN A 33 -1.53 16.01 1.35
CA ASN A 33 -1.63 16.83 0.15
C ASN A 33 -1.99 15.94 -1.06
N PRO A 34 -2.72 16.47 -2.06
CA PRO A 34 -2.94 15.76 -3.31
C PRO A 34 -1.63 15.33 -3.98
N VAL A 35 -1.66 14.15 -4.58
CA VAL A 35 -0.59 13.52 -5.36
C VAL A 35 -1.11 13.18 -6.76
N ASP A 36 -0.26 12.62 -7.62
CA ASP A 36 -0.65 12.31 -9.00
C ASP A 36 -1.46 11.00 -9.06
N GLY A 37 -0.99 9.97 -8.34
CA GLY A 37 -1.61 8.65 -8.33
C GLY A 37 -1.71 8.01 -6.95
N ILE A 38 -2.71 7.16 -6.75
CA ILE A 38 -2.91 6.37 -5.55
C ILE A 38 -2.64 4.91 -5.87
N ILE A 39 -1.95 4.20 -4.99
CA ILE A 39 -1.60 2.80 -5.14
C ILE A 39 -2.05 2.06 -3.88
N VAL A 40 -2.85 1.01 -4.05
CA VAL A 40 -3.26 0.10 -2.99
C VAL A 40 -2.61 -1.26 -3.22
N PHE A 41 -1.87 -1.75 -2.23
CA PHE A 41 -1.42 -3.14 -2.17
C PHE A 41 -2.46 -3.99 -1.44
N THR A 42 -3.06 -4.93 -2.18
CA THR A 42 -4.06 -5.86 -1.65
C THR A 42 -3.50 -6.77 -0.55
N GLY A 43 -4.39 -7.51 0.11
CA GLY A 43 -4.06 -8.36 1.24
C GLY A 43 -5.14 -8.23 2.31
N SER A 44 -4.84 -7.53 3.42
CA SER A 44 -5.82 -7.35 4.50
C SER A 44 -6.97 -6.41 4.12
N ALA A 45 -8.10 -6.58 4.82
CA ALA A 45 -9.30 -5.77 4.64
C ALA A 45 -9.06 -4.26 4.87
N GLY A 46 -9.94 -3.43 4.31
CA GLY A 46 -9.99 -1.98 4.54
C GLY A 46 -9.12 -1.12 3.61
N ARG A 47 -8.06 -1.67 3.00
CA ARG A 47 -7.13 -0.90 2.15
C ARG A 47 -7.76 -0.39 0.86
N ILE A 48 -8.55 -1.23 0.20
CA ILE A 48 -9.28 -0.86 -1.02
C ILE A 48 -10.25 0.29 -0.73
N GLN A 49 -10.99 0.20 0.38
CA GLN A 49 -11.90 1.27 0.80
C GLN A 49 -11.14 2.58 1.07
N ALA A 50 -10.01 2.51 1.76
CA ALA A 50 -9.17 3.68 2.01
C ALA A 50 -8.66 4.33 0.70
N GLY A 51 -8.26 3.53 -0.28
CA GLY A 51 -7.86 4.03 -1.60
C GLY A 51 -8.99 4.66 -2.39
N ILE A 52 -10.20 4.08 -2.33
CA ILE A 52 -11.39 4.65 -2.95
C ILE A 52 -11.77 5.97 -2.26
N THR A 53 -11.79 6.02 -0.93
CA THR A 53 -12.03 7.27 -0.20
C THR A 53 -11.00 8.35 -0.56
N ALA A 54 -9.73 7.99 -0.68
CA ALA A 54 -8.69 8.94 -1.11
C ALA A 54 -8.93 9.46 -2.54
N LEU A 55 -9.35 8.57 -3.46
CA LEU A 55 -9.70 8.95 -4.83
C LEU A 55 -10.94 9.86 -4.88
N GLU A 56 -11.98 9.54 -4.12
CA GLU A 56 -13.20 10.35 -4.00
C GLU A 56 -12.94 11.74 -3.40
N GLN A 57 -11.94 11.84 -2.51
CA GLN A 57 -11.48 13.11 -1.94
C GLN A 57 -10.56 13.90 -2.87
N GLY A 58 -10.27 13.38 -4.08
CA GLY A 58 -9.42 14.05 -5.06
C GLY A 58 -7.94 14.06 -4.70
N LEU A 59 -7.47 13.14 -3.84
CA LEU A 59 -6.06 13.06 -3.46
C LEU A 59 -5.18 12.49 -4.57
N GLY A 60 -5.76 11.91 -5.62
CA GLY A 60 -5.04 11.47 -6.80
C GLY A 60 -5.95 11.42 -8.01
N GLN A 61 -5.35 11.43 -9.18
CA GLN A 61 -6.08 11.41 -10.45
C GLN A 61 -6.62 10.00 -10.77
N ARG A 62 -5.89 8.97 -10.33
CA ARG A 62 -6.22 7.56 -10.53
C ARG A 62 -5.78 6.70 -9.36
N LEU A 63 -6.41 5.53 -9.24
CA LEU A 63 -6.11 4.51 -8.24
C LEU A 63 -5.68 3.21 -8.93
N LEU A 64 -4.48 2.73 -8.64
CA LEU A 64 -4.06 1.35 -8.92
C LEU A 64 -4.38 0.46 -7.72
N ILE A 65 -5.06 -0.66 -7.96
CA ILE A 65 -5.18 -1.76 -6.99
C ILE A 65 -4.28 -2.89 -7.49
N SER A 66 -3.14 -3.11 -6.84
CA SER A 66 -2.11 -4.09 -7.25
C SER A 66 -2.16 -5.35 -6.39
N GLY A 67 -1.90 -6.50 -7.01
CA GLY A 67 -1.98 -7.82 -6.36
C GLY A 67 -3.40 -8.38 -6.28
N VAL A 68 -4.27 -8.01 -7.22
CA VAL A 68 -5.63 -8.54 -7.29
C VAL A 68 -5.56 -10.00 -7.71
N ASN A 69 -5.87 -10.93 -6.80
CA ASN A 69 -6.00 -12.35 -7.16
C ASN A 69 -7.25 -12.55 -8.05
N SER A 70 -7.30 -13.63 -8.82
CA SER A 70 -8.47 -13.99 -9.65
C SER A 70 -9.78 -14.05 -8.85
N ASP A 71 -9.68 -14.34 -7.56
CA ASP A 71 -10.81 -14.49 -6.63
C ASP A 71 -11.30 -13.16 -6.06
N LEU A 72 -10.57 -12.07 -6.25
CA LEU A 72 -11.01 -10.74 -5.86
C LEU A 72 -12.05 -10.28 -6.89
N SER A 73 -13.29 -10.66 -6.62
CA SER A 73 -14.38 -10.48 -7.59
C SER A 73 -14.60 -9.00 -7.90
N SER A 74 -15.10 -8.74 -9.11
CA SER A 74 -15.66 -7.44 -9.47
C SER A 74 -16.64 -6.91 -8.43
N ASP A 75 -17.29 -7.79 -7.69
CA ASP A 75 -18.26 -7.44 -6.64
C ASP A 75 -17.58 -6.80 -5.44
N VAL A 76 -16.39 -7.25 -5.03
CA VAL A 76 -15.64 -6.60 -3.94
C VAL A 76 -15.35 -5.14 -4.29
N ILE A 77 -14.92 -4.89 -5.53
CA ILE A 77 -14.64 -3.54 -6.02
C ILE A 77 -15.95 -2.74 -6.16
N ARG A 78 -17.00 -3.33 -6.75
CA ARG A 78 -18.32 -2.71 -6.89
C ARG A 78 -18.94 -2.33 -5.54
N SER A 79 -18.81 -3.20 -4.54
CA SER A 79 -19.26 -2.92 -3.17
C SER A 79 -18.45 -1.79 -2.53
N ALA A 80 -17.13 -1.79 -2.70
CA ALA A 80 -16.26 -0.77 -2.10
C ALA A 80 -16.45 0.63 -2.72
N ILE A 81 -16.77 0.71 -4.03
CA ILE A 81 -17.15 1.97 -4.71
C ILE A 81 -18.62 2.34 -4.50
N GLY A 82 -19.39 1.56 -3.73
CA GLY A 82 -20.81 1.81 -3.47
C GLY A 82 -21.67 1.80 -4.74
N GLY A 83 -21.32 1.01 -5.75
CA GLY A 83 -22.06 0.93 -7.02
C GLY A 83 -21.83 2.10 -7.99
N LYS A 84 -20.85 2.98 -7.72
CA LYS A 84 -20.46 4.06 -8.63
C LYS A 84 -19.65 3.54 -9.83
N ASP A 85 -20.34 2.97 -10.81
CA ASP A 85 -19.72 2.39 -12.02
C ASP A 85 -18.90 3.42 -12.86
N GLU A 86 -19.08 4.72 -12.62
CA GLU A 86 -18.26 5.78 -13.22
C GLU A 86 -16.83 5.80 -12.68
N LEU A 87 -16.62 5.63 -11.37
CA LEU A 87 -15.29 5.57 -10.77
C LEU A 87 -14.49 4.38 -11.30
N ALA A 88 -15.16 3.22 -11.39
CA ALA A 88 -14.56 2.00 -11.94
C ALA A 88 -14.14 2.16 -13.40
N ARG A 89 -14.90 2.92 -14.21
CA ARG A 89 -14.59 3.13 -15.63
C ARG A 89 -13.55 4.21 -15.87
N CYS A 90 -13.55 5.27 -15.08
CA CYS A 90 -12.70 6.42 -15.35
C CYS A 90 -11.32 6.27 -14.75
N CYS A 91 -11.20 5.75 -13.53
CA CYS A 91 -10.12 6.19 -12.65
C CYS A 91 -9.51 5.08 -11.78
N ILE A 92 -10.00 3.84 -11.89
CA ILE A 92 -9.48 2.69 -11.15
C ILE A 92 -8.85 1.70 -12.14
N ASP A 93 -7.57 1.40 -11.93
CA ASP A 93 -6.81 0.41 -12.67
C ASP A 93 -6.57 -0.83 -11.80
N LEU A 94 -6.78 -2.03 -12.34
CA LEU A 94 -6.59 -3.30 -11.62
C LEU A 94 -5.32 -4.00 -12.09
N GLY A 95 -4.35 -4.07 -11.20
CA GLY A 95 -3.09 -4.79 -11.37
C GLY A 95 -3.21 -6.26 -10.95
N ARG A 96 -2.90 -7.17 -11.88
CA ARG A 96 -3.00 -8.64 -11.71
C ARG A 96 -1.67 -9.35 -11.92
N MET A 97 -0.60 -8.62 -12.23
CA MET A 97 0.71 -9.24 -12.50
C MET A 97 1.43 -9.61 -11.21
N ALA A 98 1.19 -8.88 -10.13
CA ALA A 98 1.90 -9.05 -8.87
C ALA A 98 1.45 -10.32 -8.12
N ARG A 99 2.43 -11.13 -7.71
CA ARG A 99 2.23 -12.34 -6.89
C ARG A 99 2.85 -12.25 -5.49
N ASP A 100 3.71 -11.26 -5.29
CA ASP A 100 4.44 -11.02 -4.05
C ASP A 100 4.73 -9.52 -3.88
N THR A 101 5.49 -9.18 -2.83
CA THR A 101 5.81 -7.78 -2.51
C THR A 101 6.69 -7.11 -3.55
N GLU A 102 7.61 -7.84 -4.19
CA GLU A 102 8.47 -7.33 -5.26
C GLU A 102 7.64 -7.05 -6.52
N GLY A 103 6.79 -8.00 -6.91
CA GLY A 103 5.86 -7.84 -8.03
C GLY A 103 4.90 -6.68 -7.85
N ASN A 104 4.40 -6.45 -6.63
CA ASN A 104 3.56 -5.28 -6.32
C ASN A 104 4.30 -3.96 -6.58
N ALA A 105 5.57 -3.88 -6.16
CA ALA A 105 6.39 -2.70 -6.37
C ALA A 105 6.72 -2.47 -7.85
N LEU A 106 7.09 -3.54 -8.58
CA LEU A 106 7.33 -3.49 -10.02
C LEU A 106 6.09 -3.02 -10.80
N GLU A 107 4.92 -3.59 -10.49
CA GLU A 107 3.66 -3.20 -11.13
C GLU A 107 3.31 -1.74 -10.82
N ALA A 108 3.47 -1.32 -9.57
CA ALA A 108 3.25 0.06 -9.14
C ALA A 108 4.16 1.07 -9.86
N ILE A 109 5.47 0.81 -9.91
CA ILE A 109 6.42 1.71 -10.57
C ILE A 109 6.17 1.76 -12.07
N ASN A 110 5.93 0.63 -12.71
CA ASN A 110 5.61 0.61 -14.13
C ASN A 110 4.33 1.39 -14.40
N TRP A 111 3.27 1.19 -13.61
CA TRP A 111 2.02 1.93 -13.77
C TRP A 111 2.22 3.44 -13.60
N ALA A 112 2.95 3.88 -12.57
CA ALA A 112 3.22 5.29 -12.34
C ALA A 112 4.01 5.91 -13.50
N ARG A 113 5.03 5.20 -14.03
CA ARG A 113 5.82 5.64 -15.18
C ARG A 113 5.00 5.76 -16.46
N HIS A 114 4.13 4.79 -16.76
CA HIS A 114 3.25 4.85 -17.94
C HIS A 114 2.23 6.00 -17.89
N ARG A 115 2.04 6.61 -16.71
CA ARG A 115 1.13 7.72 -16.48
C ARG A 115 1.87 9.05 -16.27
N ASP A 116 3.21 9.05 -16.33
CA ASP A 116 4.04 10.22 -16.02
C ASP A 116 3.77 10.80 -14.62
N TYR A 117 3.59 9.93 -13.61
CA TYR A 117 3.34 10.33 -12.23
C TYR A 117 4.64 10.40 -11.42
N ASP A 118 4.88 11.55 -10.79
CA ASP A 118 6.08 11.81 -9.98
C ASP A 118 5.82 11.58 -8.48
N LYS A 119 4.60 11.87 -8.02
CA LYS A 119 4.19 11.72 -6.63
C LYS A 119 3.06 10.71 -6.53
N ILE A 120 3.26 9.69 -5.72
CA ILE A 120 2.27 8.65 -5.46
C ILE A 120 1.96 8.52 -3.97
N LEU A 121 0.71 8.17 -3.68
CA LEU A 121 0.25 7.77 -2.36
C LEU A 121 0.17 6.25 -2.32
N VAL A 122 0.91 5.63 -1.39
CA VAL A 122 0.90 4.18 -1.21
C VAL A 122 0.06 3.82 0.02
N ILE A 123 -0.88 2.91 -0.16
CA ILE A 123 -1.78 2.39 0.88
C ILE A 123 -1.51 0.89 1.03
N THR A 124 -1.01 0.52 2.20
CA THR A 124 -0.73 -0.88 2.60
C THR A 124 -0.87 -0.99 4.12
N ALA A 125 -0.70 -2.18 4.70
CA ALA A 125 -0.63 -2.30 6.16
C ALA A 125 0.62 -1.62 6.70
N ASP A 126 0.50 -1.02 7.88
CA ASP A 126 1.57 -0.37 8.63
C ASP A 126 2.81 -1.28 8.80
N TRP A 127 2.63 -2.55 9.19
CA TRP A 127 3.72 -3.51 9.32
C TRP A 127 4.36 -3.92 7.97
N HIS A 128 3.69 -3.69 6.85
CA HIS A 128 4.22 -3.92 5.49
C HIS A 128 4.75 -2.66 4.82
N MET A 129 4.49 -1.46 5.36
CA MET A 129 4.84 -0.19 4.73
C MET A 129 6.34 -0.07 4.50
N ARG A 130 7.16 -0.36 5.52
CA ARG A 130 8.62 -0.24 5.40
C ARG A 130 9.19 -1.10 4.29
N ARG A 131 8.78 -2.37 4.22
CA ARG A 131 9.21 -3.30 3.16
C ARG A 131 8.74 -2.82 1.79
N SER A 132 7.49 -2.37 1.70
CA SER A 132 6.90 -1.85 0.47
C SER A 132 7.70 -0.66 -0.09
N LEU A 133 8.07 0.30 0.76
CA LEU A 133 8.87 1.46 0.37
C LEU A 133 10.29 1.09 -0.10
N ILE A 134 10.90 0.08 0.51
CA ILE A 134 12.22 -0.41 0.09
C ILE A 134 12.13 -0.98 -1.33
N GLU A 135 11.15 -1.84 -1.62
CA GLU A 135 10.97 -2.41 -2.96
C GLU A 135 10.62 -1.33 -3.99
N LEU A 136 9.74 -0.38 -3.64
CA LEU A 136 9.40 0.74 -4.52
C LEU A 136 10.65 1.56 -4.87
N ASN A 137 11.48 1.93 -3.89
CA ASN A 137 12.71 2.67 -4.14
C ASN A 137 13.71 1.88 -4.99
N ARG A 138 13.81 0.56 -4.79
CA ARG A 138 14.68 -0.30 -5.59
C ARG A 138 14.29 -0.28 -7.07
N HIS A 139 13.00 -0.23 -7.37
CA HIS A 139 12.52 -0.24 -8.76
C HIS A 139 12.31 1.15 -9.36
N ALA A 140 12.17 2.20 -8.54
CA ALA A 140 11.97 3.58 -9.01
C ALA A 140 13.18 4.15 -9.77
N HIS A 141 14.39 3.65 -9.49
CA HIS A 141 15.64 4.10 -10.12
C HIS A 141 16.21 3.11 -11.15
N GLY A 142 15.46 2.06 -11.48
CA GLY A 142 15.83 1.04 -12.48
C GLY A 142 15.41 1.39 -13.89
#